data_AF-A0A1D2MV56-F1
#
_entry.id   AF-A0A1D2MV56-F1
#
_cell.length_a   1.000
_cell.length_b   1.000
_cell.length_c   1.000
_cell.angle_alpha   90.00
_cell.angle_beta   90.00
_cell.angle_gamma   90.00
#
_symmetry.space_group_name_H-M   'P 1'
#
loop_
_entity.id
_entity.type
_entity.pdbx_description
1 polymer ?
#
loop_
_entity_poly.entity_id
_entity_poly.type
_entity_poly.pdbx_seq_one_letter_code
_entity_poly.pdbx_strand_id
1 'polypeptide(L)'
;MRGVSSEFLIQTITRRNQLKKAFILFVLFKYLKMNRGRRRPYEDTEGGERYFKRRRTSSHTEKKEEDPIKSQILTAGEKTNSVETSIESVAKSLESELATQKAKILELLVEVVTTHPEKCSVYSTLAGLLNAKNYNFGGEYVETLVKTFKEHLKSGNWLHAQYTLRFISDLVNSHVISATSLLQLYDTFMEGAVDSTVPQVRRDWLVYAILNCLPWVGRELYDKKEQTVERLMMTIDNFMRKRKRTHVGMLRVWSTDEHHKQEEYLECLWLQVEKLKLDGWIEKHINRPYLAFDSVLCEALQHNLPQISLPPHHENMIYPAPSVVYRMFDYTDCPEGPLSPVLPGTHSIERFLIEQELRDILRKYHNERREW
;
A
#
# COMPACT_ATOMS: atom_id res chain seq x y z
N MET A 1 10.51 -10.32 46.80
CA MET A 1 11.27 -9.53 45.81
C MET A 1 12.42 -10.40 45.31
N ARG A 2 12.30 -11.01 44.13
CA ARG A 2 13.41 -11.76 43.50
C ARG A 2 13.96 -10.87 42.38
N GLY A 3 15.23 -10.50 42.52
CA GLY A 3 15.93 -9.64 41.56
C GLY A 3 15.99 -10.30 40.19
N VAL A 4 15.65 -9.53 39.16
CA VAL A 4 15.92 -9.89 37.77
C VAL A 4 17.44 -9.95 37.62
N SER A 5 17.98 -11.13 37.29
CA SER A 5 19.42 -11.33 37.10
C SER A 5 19.96 -10.35 36.05
N SER A 6 21.06 -9.67 36.38
CA SER A 6 21.78 -8.72 35.50
C SER A 6 22.13 -9.34 34.14
N GLU A 7 22.32 -10.66 34.07
CA GLU A 7 22.59 -11.39 32.83
C GLU A 7 21.40 -11.41 31.86
N PHE A 8 20.16 -11.46 32.38
CA PHE A 8 18.95 -11.43 31.57
C PHE A 8 18.72 -10.03 30.97
N LEU A 9 19.05 -8.99 31.74
CA LEU A 9 19.02 -7.61 31.28
C LEU A 9 20.07 -7.36 30.18
N ILE A 10 21.30 -7.87 30.37
CA ILE A 10 22.39 -7.75 29.40
C ILE A 10 22.07 -8.50 28.11
N GLN A 11 21.58 -9.74 28.16
CA GLN A 11 21.17 -10.47 26.94
C GLN A 11 20.03 -9.78 26.19
N THR A 12 19.08 -9.19 26.91
CA THR A 12 17.96 -8.44 26.31
C THR A 12 18.46 -7.15 25.64
N ILE A 13 19.39 -6.43 26.26
CA ILE A 13 20.03 -5.23 25.70
C ILE A 13 20.88 -5.58 24.46
N THR A 14 21.64 -6.67 24.49
CA THR A 14 22.46 -7.11 23.35
C THR A 14 21.60 -7.54 22.16
N ARG A 15 20.50 -8.28 22.40
CA ARG A 15 19.53 -8.62 21.34
C ARG A 15 18.80 -7.40 20.78
N ARG A 16 18.43 -6.45 21.65
CA ARG A 16 17.82 -5.17 21.24
C ARG A 16 18.80 -4.35 20.40
N ASN A 17 20.09 -4.34 20.74
CA ASN A 17 21.14 -3.67 19.95
C ASN A 17 21.43 -4.36 18.60
N GLN A 18 21.31 -5.68 18.51
CA GLN A 18 21.42 -6.40 17.22
C GLN A 18 20.20 -6.17 16.32
N LEU A 19 18.98 -6.16 16.89
CA LEU A 19 17.76 -5.78 16.16
C LEU A 19 17.78 -4.31 15.75
N LYS A 20 18.30 -3.41 16.59
CA LYS A 20 18.57 -1.99 16.26
C LYS A 20 19.49 -1.89 15.05
N LYS A 21 20.62 -2.58 15.06
CA LYS A 21 21.57 -2.59 13.93
C LYS A 21 20.95 -3.17 12.66
N ALA A 22 20.17 -4.25 12.76
CA ALA A 22 19.52 -4.86 11.60
C ALA A 22 18.43 -3.97 11.00
N PHE A 23 17.58 -3.35 11.83
CA PHE A 23 16.52 -2.45 11.38
C PHE A 23 17.09 -1.16 10.79
N ILE A 24 18.11 -0.57 11.41
CA ILE A 24 18.80 0.62 10.89
C ILE A 24 19.53 0.31 9.58
N LEU A 25 20.29 -0.80 9.50
CA LEU A 25 20.88 -1.22 8.22
C LEU A 25 19.80 -1.46 7.16
N PHE A 26 18.65 -2.00 7.53
CA PHE A 26 17.56 -2.30 6.61
C PHE A 26 16.88 -1.05 6.05
N VAL A 27 16.57 -0.07 6.90
CA VAL A 27 16.04 1.25 6.48
C VAL A 27 17.07 1.98 5.63
N LEU A 28 18.35 1.99 6.05
CA LEU A 28 19.45 2.57 5.28
C LEU A 28 19.67 1.87 3.94
N PHE A 29 19.57 0.54 3.87
CA PHE A 29 19.79 -0.21 2.64
C PHE A 29 18.71 0.07 1.60
N LYS A 30 17.43 0.19 2.00
CA LYS A 30 16.36 0.64 1.10
C LYS A 30 16.53 2.10 0.68
N TYR A 31 16.85 2.99 1.62
CA TYR A 31 17.04 4.42 1.33
C TYR A 31 18.25 4.68 0.42
N LEU A 32 19.35 3.94 0.60
CA LEU A 32 20.56 4.03 -0.24
C LEU A 32 20.40 3.34 -1.60
N LYS A 33 19.62 2.26 -1.71
CA LYS A 33 19.31 1.59 -2.99
C LYS A 33 18.39 2.45 -3.87
N MET A 34 17.61 3.36 -3.28
CA MET A 34 16.89 4.42 -4.00
C MET A 34 17.82 5.52 -4.55
N ASN A 35 19.03 5.71 -3.99
CA ASN A 35 19.88 6.89 -4.23
C ASN A 35 21.34 6.64 -4.69
N ARG A 36 21.72 5.43 -5.11
CA ARG A 36 23.02 5.22 -5.78
C ARG A 36 22.90 4.45 -7.08
N GLY A 37 23.27 5.14 -8.16
CA GLY A 37 23.50 4.57 -9.48
C GLY A 37 24.47 3.39 -9.44
N ARG A 38 24.17 2.37 -10.26
CA ARG A 38 25.02 1.18 -10.41
C ARG A 38 26.41 1.61 -10.87
N ARG A 39 27.40 1.46 -9.99
CA ARG A 39 28.82 1.45 -10.38
C ARG A 39 29.07 0.27 -11.31
N ARG A 40 29.81 0.55 -12.39
CA ARG A 40 30.25 -0.41 -13.42
C ARG A 40 31.05 -1.56 -12.78
N PRO A 41 30.97 -2.79 -13.31
CA PRO A 41 31.87 -3.86 -12.91
C PRO A 41 33.29 -3.54 -13.40
N TYR A 42 34.26 -3.76 -12.51
CA TYR A 42 35.69 -3.74 -12.79
C TYR A 42 36.05 -5.00 -13.59
N GLU A 43 36.69 -4.85 -14.75
CA GLU A 43 37.35 -5.94 -15.47
C GLU A 43 38.60 -6.33 -14.69
N ASP A 44 38.67 -7.60 -14.26
CA ASP A 44 39.92 -8.19 -13.81
C ASP A 44 40.20 -9.43 -14.65
N THR A 45 41.37 -9.38 -15.27
CA THR A 45 41.92 -10.33 -16.23
C THR A 45 42.66 -11.45 -15.50
N GLU A 46 42.58 -12.66 -16.07
CA GLU A 46 43.50 -13.80 -15.90
C GLU A 46 43.53 -14.63 -14.60
N GLY A 47 43.31 -15.95 -14.78
CA GLY A 47 44.13 -16.97 -14.11
C GLY A 47 43.40 -18.10 -13.38
N GLY A 48 43.40 -19.30 -13.98
CA GLY A 48 43.52 -20.56 -13.22
C GLY A 48 42.33 -21.52 -13.23
N GLU A 49 42.46 -22.56 -14.05
CA GLU A 49 41.61 -23.76 -14.11
C GLU A 49 41.37 -24.44 -12.75
N ARG A 50 40.16 -24.98 -12.54
CA ARG A 50 39.97 -26.36 -12.04
C ARG A 50 38.51 -26.81 -12.19
N TYR A 51 38.35 -27.77 -13.10
CA TYR A 51 37.16 -28.58 -13.33
C TYR A 51 36.71 -29.31 -12.06
N PHE A 52 35.48 -29.03 -11.59
CA PHE A 52 34.68 -30.01 -10.86
C PHE A 52 33.28 -30.07 -11.48
N LYS A 53 33.06 -31.09 -12.32
CA LYS A 53 31.74 -31.48 -12.85
C LYS A 53 30.83 -31.87 -11.67
N ARG A 54 30.01 -30.93 -11.17
CA ARG A 54 28.80 -31.28 -10.43
C ARG A 54 27.65 -31.45 -11.43
N ARG A 55 27.23 -32.71 -11.55
CA ARG A 55 26.07 -33.20 -12.29
C ARG A 55 24.85 -32.33 -11.96
N ARG A 56 24.43 -31.47 -12.88
CA ARG A 56 23.14 -30.76 -12.81
C ARG A 56 22.05 -31.81 -12.95
N THR A 57 21.42 -32.19 -11.85
CA THR A 57 20.09 -32.78 -11.87
C THR A 57 19.16 -31.73 -12.47
N SER A 58 18.82 -31.93 -13.74
CA SER A 58 17.78 -31.20 -14.46
C SER A 58 16.45 -31.46 -13.77
N SER A 59 16.09 -30.63 -12.78
CA SER A 59 14.69 -30.43 -12.43
C SER A 59 14.09 -29.65 -13.60
N HIS A 60 13.43 -30.39 -14.49
CA HIS A 60 12.59 -29.85 -15.55
C HIS A 60 11.36 -29.24 -14.87
N THR A 61 11.52 -28.06 -14.27
CA THR A 61 10.40 -27.18 -14.00
C THR A 61 10.06 -26.59 -15.35
N GLU A 62 9.00 -27.11 -15.97
CA GLU A 62 8.36 -26.49 -17.13
C GLU A 62 8.19 -25.01 -16.81
N LYS A 63 9.02 -24.15 -17.43
CA LYS A 63 8.76 -22.72 -17.45
C LYS A 63 7.46 -22.57 -18.23
N LYS A 64 6.34 -22.40 -17.52
CA LYS A 64 5.12 -21.90 -18.13
C LYS A 64 5.54 -20.70 -18.98
N GLU A 65 5.20 -20.71 -20.27
CA GLU A 65 5.35 -19.53 -21.11
C GLU A 65 4.65 -18.38 -20.38
N GLU A 66 5.44 -17.44 -19.88
CA GLU A 66 4.90 -16.26 -19.23
C GLU A 66 4.13 -15.47 -20.27
N ASP A 67 2.87 -15.18 -19.95
CA ASP A 67 1.98 -14.44 -20.81
C ASP A 67 2.63 -13.08 -21.20
N PRO A 68 2.86 -12.82 -22.50
CA PRO A 68 3.62 -11.66 -22.95
C PRO A 68 2.99 -10.33 -22.51
N ILE A 69 1.65 -10.23 -22.53
CA ILE A 69 0.95 -9.01 -22.09
C ILE A 69 1.15 -8.82 -20.58
N LYS A 70 1.07 -9.91 -19.82
CA LYS A 70 1.28 -9.88 -18.37
C LYS A 70 2.69 -9.42 -18.05
N SER A 71 3.70 -9.98 -18.72
CA SER A 71 5.09 -9.55 -18.59
C SER A 71 5.23 -8.05 -18.90
N GLN A 72 4.62 -7.59 -19.99
CA GLN A 72 4.61 -6.17 -20.36
C GLN A 72 4.02 -5.27 -19.27
N ILE A 73 2.84 -5.62 -18.72
CA ILE A 73 2.22 -4.87 -17.61
C ILE A 73 3.13 -4.88 -16.38
N LEU A 74 3.72 -6.03 -16.03
CA LEU A 74 4.59 -6.15 -14.87
C LEU A 74 5.85 -5.30 -14.99
N THR A 75 6.38 -5.10 -16.21
CA THR A 75 7.54 -4.23 -16.46
C THR A 75 7.24 -2.73 -16.36
N ALA A 76 5.98 -2.30 -16.29
CA ALA A 76 5.62 -0.89 -16.14
C ALA A 76 6.27 -0.27 -14.89
N GLY A 77 6.99 0.83 -15.05
CA GLY A 77 7.72 1.49 -13.95
C GLY A 77 9.05 0.84 -13.57
N GLU A 78 9.50 -0.20 -14.29
CA GLU A 78 10.89 -0.65 -14.20
C GLU A 78 11.83 0.37 -14.85
N LYS A 79 12.93 0.69 -14.16
CA LYS A 79 13.88 1.72 -14.61
C LYS A 79 14.75 1.20 -15.75
N THR A 80 14.31 1.39 -16.98
CA THR A 80 15.19 1.31 -18.17
C THR A 80 15.88 2.65 -18.39
N ASN A 81 15.13 3.76 -18.41
CA ASN A 81 15.64 5.14 -18.47
C ASN A 81 15.02 6.05 -17.39
N SER A 82 13.69 6.11 -17.33
CA SER A 82 12.91 6.73 -16.26
C SER A 82 11.63 5.92 -15.99
N VAL A 83 10.96 6.18 -14.86
CA VAL A 83 9.70 5.49 -14.52
C VAL A 83 8.60 5.92 -15.49
N GLU A 84 8.59 7.20 -15.84
CA GLU A 84 7.64 7.85 -16.73
C GLU A 84 7.73 7.26 -18.15
N THR A 85 8.93 7.18 -18.73
CA THR A 85 9.11 6.60 -20.07
C THR A 85 8.72 5.13 -20.12
N SER A 86 8.99 4.37 -19.04
CA SER A 86 8.55 2.98 -18.92
C SER A 86 7.03 2.87 -18.95
N ILE A 87 6.32 3.67 -18.15
CA ILE A 87 4.85 3.67 -18.10
C ILE A 87 4.26 4.08 -19.45
N GLU A 88 4.78 5.15 -20.07
CA GLU A 88 4.29 5.64 -21.35
C GLU A 88 4.50 4.60 -22.48
N SER A 89 5.65 3.92 -22.49
CA SER A 89 5.93 2.86 -23.45
C SER A 89 4.97 1.68 -23.31
N VAL A 90 4.68 1.25 -22.08
CA VAL A 90 3.71 0.18 -21.82
C VAL A 90 2.31 0.61 -22.23
N ALA A 91 1.91 1.86 -21.93
CA ALA A 91 0.61 2.39 -22.33
C ALA A 91 0.40 2.35 -23.86
N LYS A 92 1.38 2.83 -24.63
CA LYS A 92 1.35 2.82 -26.11
C LYS A 92 1.29 1.40 -26.67
N SER A 93 2.04 0.48 -26.09
CA SER A 93 2.05 -0.91 -26.53
C SER A 93 0.70 -1.58 -26.27
N LEU A 94 0.15 -1.45 -25.06
CA LEU A 94 -1.18 -1.98 -24.72
C LEU A 94 -2.29 -1.35 -25.57
N GLU A 95 -2.23 -0.05 -25.84
CA GLU A 95 -3.17 0.66 -26.71
C GLU A 95 -3.28 -0.01 -28.09
N SER A 96 -2.13 -0.38 -28.68
CA SER A 96 -2.10 -1.06 -29.99
C SER A 96 -2.72 -2.46 -29.99
N GLU A 97 -2.76 -3.11 -28.82
CA GLU A 97 -3.30 -4.47 -28.61
C GLU A 97 -4.77 -4.46 -28.16
N LEU A 98 -5.33 -3.29 -27.78
CA LEU A 98 -6.72 -3.18 -27.31
C LEU A 98 -7.73 -3.70 -28.34
N ALA A 99 -7.47 -3.52 -29.64
CA ALA A 99 -8.41 -3.96 -30.68
C ALA A 99 -8.63 -5.49 -30.71
N THR A 100 -7.63 -6.27 -30.28
CA THR A 100 -7.64 -7.74 -30.38
C THR A 100 -7.67 -8.44 -29.03
N GLN A 101 -7.11 -7.81 -27.98
CA GLN A 101 -6.86 -8.45 -26.68
C GLN A 101 -7.45 -7.69 -25.49
N LYS A 102 -8.42 -6.78 -25.72
CA LYS A 102 -9.08 -5.95 -24.69
C LYS A 102 -9.44 -6.72 -23.41
N ALA A 103 -10.17 -7.83 -23.55
CA ALA A 103 -10.69 -8.60 -22.40
C ALA A 103 -9.55 -9.13 -21.51
N LYS A 104 -8.47 -9.60 -22.13
CA LYS A 104 -7.29 -10.11 -21.44
C LYS A 104 -6.50 -8.99 -20.77
N ILE A 105 -6.35 -7.85 -21.43
CA ILE A 105 -5.71 -6.66 -20.85
C ILE A 105 -6.49 -6.17 -19.63
N LEU A 106 -7.82 -6.11 -19.72
CA LEU A 106 -8.70 -5.75 -18.59
C LEU A 106 -8.49 -6.68 -17.39
N GLU A 107 -8.53 -8.00 -17.62
CA GLU A 107 -8.34 -9.00 -16.57
C GLU A 107 -6.98 -8.85 -15.89
N LEU A 108 -5.90 -8.72 -16.67
CA LEU A 108 -4.54 -8.58 -16.14
C LEU A 108 -4.34 -7.26 -15.39
N LEU A 109 -4.89 -6.15 -15.88
CA LEU A 109 -4.81 -4.86 -15.19
C LEU A 109 -5.60 -4.84 -13.88
N VAL A 110 -6.66 -5.65 -13.74
CA VAL A 110 -7.35 -5.84 -12.46
C VAL A 110 -6.56 -6.78 -11.55
N GLU A 111 -5.95 -7.83 -12.09
CA GLU A 111 -5.12 -8.78 -11.32
C GLU A 111 -3.94 -8.08 -10.61
N VAL A 112 -3.23 -7.20 -11.33
CA VAL A 112 -2.03 -6.52 -10.78
C VAL A 112 -2.33 -5.60 -9.59
N VAL A 113 -3.57 -5.10 -9.46
CA VAL A 113 -4.00 -4.26 -8.32
C VAL A 113 -3.81 -4.99 -6.99
N THR A 114 -4.05 -6.30 -6.99
CA THR A 114 -4.00 -7.11 -5.76
C THR A 114 -2.69 -7.90 -5.60
N THR A 115 -2.04 -8.25 -6.70
CA THR A 115 -0.77 -9.01 -6.69
C THR A 115 0.48 -8.12 -6.56
N HIS A 116 0.36 -6.84 -6.94
CA HIS A 116 1.44 -5.86 -6.92
C HIS A 116 1.00 -4.51 -6.31
N PRO A 117 0.45 -4.50 -5.07
CA PRO A 117 -0.02 -3.28 -4.42
C PRO A 117 1.07 -2.24 -4.17
N GLU A 118 2.34 -2.65 -4.14
CA GLU A 118 3.52 -1.78 -4.04
C GLU A 118 3.71 -0.88 -5.28
N LYS A 119 3.07 -1.22 -6.41
CA LYS A 119 3.08 -0.46 -7.67
C LYS A 119 1.76 0.26 -7.93
N CYS A 120 0.94 0.50 -6.89
CA CYS A 120 -0.38 1.15 -6.99
C CYS A 120 -0.37 2.38 -7.90
N SER A 121 0.47 3.38 -7.61
CA SER A 121 0.52 4.63 -8.37
C SER A 121 1.06 4.48 -9.79
N VAL A 122 1.84 3.44 -10.06
CA VAL A 122 2.32 3.11 -11.41
C VAL A 122 1.16 2.60 -12.25
N TYR A 123 0.38 1.66 -11.71
CA TYR A 123 -0.77 1.09 -12.41
C TYR A 123 -1.93 2.07 -12.53
N SER A 124 -2.13 2.97 -11.57
CA SER A 124 -3.17 4.02 -11.68
C SER A 124 -2.81 5.03 -12.76
N THR A 125 -1.52 5.38 -12.89
CA THR A 125 -1.00 6.21 -13.99
C THR A 125 -1.21 5.52 -15.33
N LEU A 126 -0.87 4.24 -15.44
CA LEU A 126 -1.08 3.44 -16.66
C LEU A 126 -2.57 3.41 -17.05
N ALA A 127 -3.46 3.18 -16.09
CA ALA A 127 -4.91 3.24 -16.32
C ALA A 127 -5.37 4.64 -16.77
N GLY A 128 -4.82 5.71 -16.18
CA GLY A 128 -5.05 7.09 -16.58
C GLY A 128 -4.69 7.37 -18.04
N LEU A 129 -3.51 6.93 -18.46
CA LEU A 129 -3.06 7.08 -19.85
C LEU A 129 -3.93 6.29 -20.83
N LEU A 130 -4.32 5.05 -20.49
CA LEU A 130 -5.20 4.24 -21.32
C LEU A 130 -6.61 4.86 -21.41
N ASN A 131 -7.15 5.40 -20.32
CA ASN A 131 -8.43 6.12 -20.31
C ASN A 131 -8.38 7.39 -21.18
N ALA A 132 -7.31 8.18 -21.10
CA ALA A 132 -7.12 9.37 -21.92
C ALA A 132 -7.10 9.05 -23.42
N LYS A 133 -6.63 7.86 -23.80
CA LYS A 133 -6.65 7.37 -25.19
C LYS A 133 -7.98 6.76 -25.61
N ASN A 134 -8.62 6.01 -24.71
CA ASN A 134 -9.85 5.31 -24.98
C ASN A 134 -10.79 5.36 -23.76
N TYR A 135 -11.70 6.33 -23.77
CA TYR A 135 -12.67 6.54 -22.70
C TYR A 135 -13.54 5.29 -22.44
N ASN A 136 -13.97 4.59 -23.50
CA ASN A 136 -14.81 3.39 -23.38
C ASN A 136 -14.06 2.26 -22.66
N PHE A 137 -12.78 2.08 -22.99
CA PHE A 137 -11.92 1.14 -22.27
C PHE A 137 -11.81 1.52 -20.78
N GLY A 138 -11.62 2.79 -20.46
CA GLY A 138 -11.61 3.28 -19.07
C GLY A 138 -12.89 2.94 -18.32
N GLY A 139 -14.05 3.07 -18.97
CA GLY A 139 -15.34 2.69 -18.40
C GLY A 139 -15.45 1.20 -18.11
N GLU A 140 -15.13 0.34 -19.09
CA GLU A 140 -15.12 -1.12 -18.93
C GLU A 140 -14.12 -1.57 -17.84
N TYR A 141 -12.98 -0.88 -17.73
CA TYR A 141 -11.99 -1.12 -16.68
C TYR A 141 -12.54 -0.81 -15.28
N VAL A 142 -13.16 0.36 -15.10
CA VAL A 142 -13.78 0.75 -13.83
C VAL A 142 -14.91 -0.22 -13.46
N GLU A 143 -15.74 -0.65 -14.42
CA GLU A 143 -16.80 -1.63 -14.19
C GLU A 143 -16.25 -2.98 -13.73
N THR A 144 -15.21 -3.48 -14.41
CA THR A 144 -14.57 -4.76 -14.07
C THR A 144 -13.91 -4.68 -12.69
N LEU A 145 -13.20 -3.59 -12.41
CA LEU A 145 -12.56 -3.33 -11.12
C LEU A 145 -13.58 -3.30 -9.97
N VAL A 146 -14.72 -2.63 -10.16
CA VAL A 146 -15.80 -2.57 -9.17
C VAL A 146 -16.48 -3.93 -8.98
N LYS A 147 -16.65 -4.70 -10.05
CA LYS A 147 -17.15 -6.08 -9.94
C LYS A 147 -16.22 -6.94 -9.08
N THR A 148 -14.92 -6.92 -9.36
CA THR A 148 -13.91 -7.65 -8.57
C THR A 148 -13.85 -7.17 -7.13
N PHE A 149 -13.97 -5.86 -6.89
CA PHE A 149 -14.05 -5.31 -5.53
C PHE A 149 -15.23 -5.88 -4.74
N LYS A 150 -16.43 -5.91 -5.35
CA LYS A 150 -17.63 -6.50 -4.74
C LYS A 150 -17.45 -7.98 -4.42
N GLU A 151 -16.76 -8.73 -5.30
CA GLU A 151 -16.44 -10.14 -5.09
C GLU A 151 -15.49 -10.34 -3.91
N HIS A 152 -14.47 -9.49 -3.74
CA HIS A 152 -13.59 -9.51 -2.56
C HIS A 152 -14.35 -9.24 -1.25
N LEU A 153 -15.25 -8.25 -1.24
CA LEU A 153 -16.10 -7.97 -0.08
C LEU A 153 -17.02 -9.16 0.26
N LYS A 154 -17.62 -9.78 -0.76
CA LYS A 154 -18.55 -10.90 -0.59
C LYS A 154 -17.83 -12.17 -0.10
N SER A 155 -16.61 -12.41 -0.56
CA SER A 155 -15.79 -13.57 -0.16
C SER A 155 -15.02 -13.37 1.14
N GLY A 156 -15.08 -12.18 1.75
CA GLY A 156 -14.30 -11.86 2.95
C GLY A 156 -12.79 -11.76 2.69
N ASN A 157 -12.37 -11.52 1.44
CA ASN A 157 -10.96 -11.28 1.11
C ASN A 157 -10.61 -9.81 1.37
N TRP A 158 -10.55 -9.45 2.66
CA TRP A 158 -10.41 -8.08 3.13
C TRP A 158 -9.11 -7.41 2.71
N LEU A 159 -8.03 -8.17 2.55
CA LEU A 159 -6.75 -7.63 2.11
C LEU A 159 -6.81 -7.20 0.64
N HIS A 160 -7.38 -8.05 -0.22
CA HIS A 160 -7.54 -7.71 -1.63
C HIS A 160 -8.55 -6.57 -1.79
N ALA A 161 -9.67 -6.60 -1.03
CA ALA A 161 -10.61 -5.48 -0.98
C ALA A 161 -9.93 -4.16 -0.59
N GLN A 162 -9.02 -4.17 0.40
CA GLN A 162 -8.26 -2.98 0.80
C GLN A 162 -7.36 -2.45 -0.33
N TYR A 163 -6.65 -3.34 -1.03
CA TYR A 163 -5.80 -2.94 -2.16
C TYR A 163 -6.64 -2.38 -3.32
N THR A 164 -7.76 -3.01 -3.62
CA THR A 164 -8.67 -2.54 -4.67
C THR A 164 -9.28 -1.19 -4.32
N LEU A 165 -9.72 -0.95 -3.08
CA LEU A 165 -10.26 0.34 -2.66
C LEU A 165 -9.19 1.45 -2.72
N ARG A 166 -7.96 1.15 -2.27
CA ARG A 166 -6.83 2.08 -2.38
C ARG A 166 -6.55 2.44 -3.84
N PHE A 167 -6.56 1.45 -4.73
CA PHE A 167 -6.36 1.68 -6.16
C PHE A 167 -7.48 2.50 -6.78
N ILE A 168 -8.75 2.18 -6.49
CA ILE A 168 -9.92 3.00 -6.87
C ILE A 168 -9.76 4.44 -6.38
N SER A 169 -9.20 4.63 -5.19
CA SER A 169 -8.96 5.96 -4.63
C SER A 169 -7.88 6.72 -5.40
N ASP A 170 -6.76 6.07 -5.70
CA ASP A 170 -5.66 6.69 -6.44
C ASP A 170 -6.01 6.96 -7.92
N LEU A 171 -6.99 6.24 -8.50
CA LEU A 171 -7.55 6.53 -9.83
C LEU A 171 -8.23 7.91 -9.94
N VAL A 172 -8.57 8.56 -8.82
CA VAL A 172 -9.00 9.97 -8.84
C VAL A 172 -7.83 10.88 -9.19
N ASN A 173 -6.63 10.60 -8.67
CA ASN A 173 -5.42 11.38 -8.96
C ASN A 173 -4.95 11.20 -10.41
N SER A 174 -5.25 10.05 -11.04
CA SER A 174 -4.95 9.80 -12.45
C SER A 174 -6.10 10.16 -13.40
N HIS A 175 -7.10 10.91 -12.92
CA HIS A 175 -8.24 11.40 -13.71
C HIS A 175 -9.07 10.31 -14.39
N VAL A 176 -9.11 9.10 -13.83
CA VAL A 176 -10.01 8.03 -14.32
C VAL A 176 -11.36 8.09 -13.62
N ILE A 177 -11.38 8.35 -12.31
CA ILE A 177 -12.60 8.35 -11.49
C ILE A 177 -12.87 9.75 -10.94
N SER A 178 -14.15 10.13 -10.86
CA SER A 178 -14.55 11.40 -10.26
C SER A 178 -14.45 11.37 -8.73
N ALA A 179 -13.91 12.45 -8.15
CA ALA A 179 -13.82 12.65 -6.69
C ALA A 179 -15.19 12.53 -6.01
N THR A 180 -16.26 13.01 -6.66
CA THR A 180 -17.63 12.92 -6.16
C THR A 180 -18.07 11.47 -5.96
N SER A 181 -17.84 10.60 -6.95
CA SER A 181 -18.26 9.20 -6.88
C SER A 181 -17.47 8.41 -5.83
N LEU A 182 -16.19 8.73 -5.62
CA LEU A 182 -15.39 8.15 -4.54
C LEU A 182 -15.91 8.58 -3.15
N LEU A 183 -16.28 9.85 -2.97
CA LEU A 183 -16.84 10.33 -1.70
C LEU A 183 -18.19 9.67 -1.38
N GLN A 184 -19.04 9.44 -2.39
CA GLN A 184 -20.28 8.67 -2.22
C GLN A 184 -20.01 7.22 -1.77
N LEU A 185 -18.93 6.61 -2.27
CA LEU A 185 -18.50 5.30 -1.79
C LEU A 185 -18.05 5.36 -0.32
N TYR A 186 -17.28 6.38 0.09
CA TYR A 186 -16.89 6.55 1.49
C TYR A 186 -18.10 6.81 2.40
N ASP A 187 -19.10 7.57 1.95
CA ASP A 187 -20.35 7.75 2.69
C ASP A 187 -21.05 6.40 2.89
N THR A 188 -21.12 5.55 1.85
CA THR A 188 -21.67 4.18 1.98
C THR A 188 -20.89 3.34 3.00
N PHE A 189 -19.57 3.46 3.05
CA PHE A 189 -18.74 2.79 4.06
C PHE A 189 -19.04 3.31 5.47
N MET A 190 -19.21 4.63 5.63
CA MET A 190 -19.55 5.23 6.91
C MET A 190 -20.96 4.86 7.38
N GLU A 191 -21.95 4.82 6.49
CA GLU A 191 -23.30 4.31 6.79
C GLU A 191 -23.24 2.88 7.36
N GLY A 192 -22.44 2.00 6.75
CA GLY A 192 -22.21 0.66 7.28
C GLY A 192 -21.42 0.62 8.60
N ALA A 193 -20.57 1.61 8.86
CA ALA A 193 -19.78 1.70 10.08
C ALA A 193 -20.58 2.24 11.29
N VAL A 194 -21.59 3.09 11.06
CA VAL A 194 -22.43 3.62 12.14
C VAL A 194 -23.54 2.67 12.57
N ASP A 195 -23.82 1.62 11.80
CA ASP A 195 -24.77 0.57 12.16
C ASP A 195 -24.30 -0.17 13.43
N SER A 196 -24.93 0.17 14.56
CA SER A 196 -24.54 -0.42 15.85
C SER A 196 -24.96 -1.89 16.03
N THR A 197 -25.80 -2.43 15.13
CA THR A 197 -26.34 -3.79 15.20
C THR A 197 -25.35 -4.86 14.74
N VAL A 198 -24.34 -4.47 13.95
CA VAL A 198 -23.30 -5.38 13.45
C VAL A 198 -22.05 -5.37 14.34
N PRO A 199 -21.21 -6.44 14.29
CA PRO A 199 -20.00 -6.53 15.10
C PRO A 199 -19.06 -5.34 14.91
N GLN A 200 -18.43 -4.89 16.00
CA GLN A 200 -17.51 -3.74 15.95
C GLN A 200 -16.37 -3.96 14.95
N VAL A 201 -15.84 -5.18 14.83
CA VAL A 201 -14.75 -5.50 13.88
C VAL A 201 -15.11 -5.26 12.42
N ARG A 202 -16.39 -5.39 12.03
CA ARG A 202 -16.87 -5.00 10.70
C ARG A 202 -16.77 -3.49 10.51
N ARG A 203 -17.30 -2.75 11.48
CA ARG A 203 -17.36 -1.29 11.47
C ARG A 203 -15.96 -0.68 11.47
N ASP A 204 -15.08 -1.26 12.28
CA ASP A 204 -13.68 -0.89 12.38
C ASP A 204 -12.97 -1.10 11.04
N TRP A 205 -13.24 -2.21 10.32
CA TRP A 205 -12.67 -2.43 9.00
C TRP A 205 -13.14 -1.41 7.96
N LEU A 206 -14.43 -1.04 7.97
CA LEU A 206 -14.97 -0.03 7.04
C LEU A 206 -14.28 1.33 7.24
N VAL A 207 -14.09 1.76 8.49
CA VAL A 207 -13.38 3.02 8.79
C VAL A 207 -11.89 2.91 8.49
N TYR A 208 -11.26 1.79 8.85
CA TYR A 208 -9.88 1.51 8.49
C TYR A 208 -9.67 1.62 6.98
N ALA A 209 -10.61 1.09 6.19
CA ALA A 209 -10.50 1.09 4.74
C ALA A 209 -10.49 2.50 4.15
N ILE A 210 -11.31 3.42 4.68
CA ILE A 210 -11.30 4.83 4.30
C ILE A 210 -9.98 5.49 4.72
N LEU A 211 -9.58 5.36 5.99
CA LEU A 211 -8.36 5.99 6.52
C LEU A 211 -7.10 5.50 5.79
N ASN A 212 -7.08 4.23 5.39
CA ASN A 212 -6.02 3.63 4.58
C ASN A 212 -6.03 4.12 3.12
N CYS A 213 -6.99 4.92 2.66
CA CYS A 213 -6.97 5.47 1.30
C CYS A 213 -6.61 6.96 1.28
N LEU A 214 -6.84 7.67 2.38
CA LEU A 214 -6.60 9.12 2.48
C LEU A 214 -5.13 9.56 2.23
N PRO A 215 -4.08 8.79 2.56
CA PRO A 215 -2.72 9.16 2.18
C PRO A 215 -2.51 9.24 0.66
N TRP A 216 -3.29 8.49 -0.10
CA TRP A 216 -3.20 8.47 -1.56
C TRP A 216 -4.03 9.58 -2.18
N VAL A 217 -5.26 9.81 -1.71
CA VAL A 217 -6.24 10.68 -2.39
C VAL A 217 -6.68 11.91 -1.60
N GLY A 218 -6.30 12.03 -0.32
CA GLY A 218 -6.85 13.01 0.61
C GLY A 218 -6.70 14.45 0.14
N ARG A 219 -5.53 14.79 -0.43
CA ARG A 219 -5.26 16.11 -1.00
C ARG A 219 -6.23 16.46 -2.14
N GLU A 220 -6.33 15.58 -3.12
CA GLU A 220 -7.17 15.77 -4.30
C GLU A 220 -8.66 15.89 -3.95
N LEU A 221 -9.13 15.08 -2.99
CA LEU A 221 -10.49 15.20 -2.47
C LEU A 221 -10.71 16.52 -1.72
N TYR A 222 -9.74 16.94 -0.91
CA TYR A 222 -9.85 18.17 -0.12
C TYR A 222 -9.87 19.39 -1.03
N ASP A 223 -8.95 19.47 -2.00
CA ASP A 223 -8.85 20.57 -2.96
C ASP A 223 -10.14 20.72 -3.79
N LYS A 224 -10.80 19.60 -4.16
CA LYS A 224 -12.04 19.61 -4.95
C LYS A 224 -13.33 19.69 -4.13
N LYS A 225 -13.35 19.15 -2.92
CA LYS A 225 -14.57 18.84 -2.14
C LYS A 225 -14.38 19.00 -0.63
N GLU A 226 -13.61 20.01 -0.20
CA GLU A 226 -13.29 20.34 1.20
C GLU A 226 -14.44 20.09 2.19
N GLN A 227 -15.60 20.72 1.99
CA GLN A 227 -16.74 20.60 2.92
C GLN A 227 -17.25 19.16 3.09
N THR A 228 -17.13 18.32 2.06
CA THR A 228 -17.54 16.91 2.14
C THR A 228 -16.49 16.08 2.86
N VAL A 229 -15.21 16.35 2.61
CA VAL A 229 -14.10 15.73 3.36
C VAL A 229 -14.17 16.11 4.85
N GLU A 230 -14.44 17.36 5.19
CA GLU A 230 -14.63 17.81 6.58
C GLU A 230 -15.75 17.05 7.28
N ARG A 231 -16.91 16.90 6.62
CA ARG A 231 -18.04 16.12 7.17
C ARG A 231 -17.68 14.65 7.37
N LEU A 232 -16.96 14.05 6.43
CA LEU A 232 -16.45 12.68 6.54
C LEU A 232 -15.54 12.54 7.76
N MET A 233 -14.55 13.44 7.90
CA MET A 233 -13.61 13.45 9.03
C MET A 233 -14.33 13.63 10.38
N MET A 234 -15.31 14.53 10.47
CA MET A 234 -16.13 14.70 11.69
C MET A 234 -16.93 13.43 12.02
N THR A 235 -17.45 12.74 11.01
CA THR A 235 -18.19 11.49 11.21
C THR A 235 -17.27 10.37 11.71
N ILE A 236 -16.04 10.30 11.19
CA ILE A 236 -15.02 9.36 11.67
C ILE A 236 -14.62 9.69 13.11
N ASP A 237 -14.37 10.96 13.47
CA ASP A 237 -14.04 11.34 14.86
C ASP A 237 -15.14 10.91 15.85
N ASN A 238 -16.40 11.18 15.50
CA ASN A 238 -17.55 10.75 16.28
C ASN A 238 -17.64 9.23 16.44
N PHE A 239 -17.32 8.48 15.39
CA PHE A 239 -17.22 7.02 15.47
C PHE A 239 -16.08 6.59 16.40
N MET A 240 -14.88 7.16 16.24
CA MET A 240 -13.68 6.81 17.01
C MET A 240 -13.85 7.02 18.52
N ARG A 241 -14.60 8.06 18.94
CA ARG A 241 -14.94 8.32 20.36
C ARG A 241 -15.87 7.28 20.97
N LYS A 242 -16.72 6.62 20.16
CA LYS A 242 -17.73 5.65 20.64
C LYS A 242 -17.22 4.21 20.66
N ARG A 243 -16.07 3.91 20.06
CA ARG A 243 -15.51 2.56 19.96
C ARG A 243 -15.11 2.00 21.32
N LYS A 244 -15.37 0.71 21.53
CA LYS A 244 -14.82 -0.04 22.67
C LYS A 244 -13.38 -0.46 22.36
N ARG A 245 -12.49 -0.32 23.34
CA ARG A 245 -11.06 -0.67 23.22
C ARG A 245 -10.63 -1.75 24.22
N THR A 246 -11.57 -2.61 24.61
CA THR A 246 -11.37 -3.65 25.63
C THR A 246 -10.30 -4.69 25.25
N HIS A 247 -10.06 -4.88 23.94
CA HIS A 247 -9.05 -5.82 23.43
C HIS A 247 -7.60 -5.33 23.64
N VAL A 248 -7.38 -4.02 23.84
CA VAL A 248 -6.02 -3.44 23.87
C VAL A 248 -5.16 -4.09 24.95
N GLY A 249 -5.68 -4.25 26.18
CA GLY A 249 -4.92 -4.85 27.28
C GLY A 249 -4.40 -6.27 26.99
N MET A 250 -5.13 -7.05 26.19
CA MET A 250 -4.74 -8.40 25.80
C MET A 250 -3.71 -8.43 24.65
N LEU A 251 -3.73 -7.43 23.77
CA LEU A 251 -2.93 -7.42 22.54
C LEU A 251 -1.61 -6.65 22.67
N ARG A 252 -1.43 -5.86 23.73
CA ARG A 252 -0.20 -5.10 23.95
C ARG A 252 0.99 -6.03 24.21
N VAL A 253 2.11 -5.79 23.52
CA VAL A 253 3.39 -6.47 23.78
C VAL A 253 3.99 -6.05 25.13
N TRP A 254 3.83 -4.77 25.49
CA TRP A 254 4.24 -4.22 26.80
C TRP A 254 3.12 -3.39 27.41
N SER A 255 2.95 -3.50 28.73
CA SER A 255 1.91 -2.77 29.48
C SER A 255 2.30 -1.35 29.87
N THR A 256 3.59 -0.99 29.80
CA THR A 256 4.08 0.37 30.11
C THR A 256 3.98 1.32 28.93
N ASP A 257 3.72 2.60 29.20
CA ASP A 257 3.63 3.69 28.23
C ASP A 257 4.87 4.61 28.23
N GLU A 258 5.89 4.34 29.07
CA GLU A 258 6.98 5.29 29.38
C GLU A 258 7.92 5.65 28.21
N HIS A 259 7.97 4.86 27.13
CA HIS A 259 8.85 5.12 25.98
C HIS A 259 8.13 5.04 24.64
N HIS A 260 7.48 3.90 24.38
CA HIS A 260 6.73 3.68 23.16
C HIS A 260 5.39 3.05 23.49
N LYS A 261 4.37 3.90 23.62
CA LYS A 261 2.99 3.47 23.82
C LYS A 261 2.57 2.52 22.70
N GLN A 262 2.00 1.39 23.09
CA GLN A 262 1.44 0.41 22.18
C GLN A 262 -0.02 0.80 21.91
N GLU A 263 -0.23 1.58 20.85
CA GLU A 263 -1.51 2.19 20.52
C GLU A 263 -2.42 1.22 19.75
N GLU A 264 -3.73 1.36 19.92
CA GLU A 264 -4.71 0.63 19.13
C GLU A 264 -4.58 1.03 17.66
N TYR A 265 -4.63 0.06 16.73
CA TYR A 265 -4.24 0.30 15.34
C TYR A 265 -5.03 1.40 14.64
N LEU A 266 -6.35 1.48 14.89
CA LEU A 266 -7.21 2.44 14.22
C LEU A 266 -7.12 3.81 14.88
N GLU A 267 -6.91 3.88 16.20
CA GLU A 267 -6.57 5.13 16.89
C GLU A 267 -5.24 5.71 16.39
N CYS A 268 -4.20 4.88 16.28
CA CYS A 268 -2.91 5.32 15.75
C CYS A 268 -3.03 5.84 14.31
N LEU A 269 -3.78 5.12 13.46
CA LEU A 269 -4.01 5.56 12.07
C LEU A 269 -4.84 6.84 11.99
N TRP A 270 -5.86 6.99 12.84
CA TRP A 270 -6.64 8.21 12.92
C TRP A 270 -5.77 9.42 13.23
N LEU A 271 -4.92 9.35 14.27
CA LEU A 271 -3.99 10.43 14.62
C LEU A 271 -2.99 10.73 13.49
N GLN A 272 -2.56 9.70 12.74
CA GLN A 272 -1.67 9.87 11.58
C GLN A 272 -2.36 10.61 10.43
N VAL A 273 -3.64 10.30 10.17
CA VAL A 273 -4.43 11.00 9.15
C VAL A 273 -4.78 12.42 9.59
N GLU A 274 -5.11 12.64 10.87
CA GLU A 274 -5.31 13.99 11.41
C GLU A 274 -4.04 14.83 11.25
N LYS A 275 -2.87 14.27 11.56
CA LYS A 275 -1.59 14.96 11.32
C LYS A 275 -1.38 15.24 9.84
N LEU A 276 -1.64 14.28 8.95
CA LEU A 276 -1.54 14.48 7.50
C LEU A 276 -2.44 15.65 7.04
N LYS A 277 -3.67 15.75 7.54
CA LYS A 277 -4.57 16.88 7.27
C LYS A 277 -3.98 18.20 7.79
N LEU A 278 -3.47 18.23 9.02
CA LEU A 278 -2.82 19.41 9.60
C LEU A 278 -1.58 19.87 8.80
N ASP A 279 -0.86 18.91 8.20
CA ASP A 279 0.27 19.16 7.32
C ASP A 279 -0.17 19.53 5.87
N GLY A 280 -1.46 19.81 5.64
CA GLY A 280 -1.99 20.22 4.33
C GLY A 280 -2.12 19.07 3.33
N TRP A 281 -2.31 17.84 3.81
CA TRP A 281 -2.36 16.61 3.00
C TRP A 281 -1.07 16.34 2.22
N ILE A 282 0.07 16.79 2.74
CA ILE A 282 1.38 16.61 2.11
C ILE A 282 2.15 15.48 2.82
N GLU A 283 2.60 14.49 2.06
CA GLU A 283 3.48 13.40 2.51
C GLU A 283 4.67 13.23 1.54
N LYS A 284 5.71 12.50 1.97
CA LYS A 284 6.98 12.38 1.22
C LYS A 284 7.34 10.95 0.80
N HIS A 285 6.47 9.96 0.99
CA HIS A 285 6.77 8.55 0.80
C HIS A 285 6.24 7.99 -0.52
N ILE A 286 5.02 8.37 -0.92
CA ILE A 286 4.36 7.79 -2.09
C ILE A 286 4.97 8.39 -3.36
N ASN A 287 5.48 7.51 -4.24
CA ASN A 287 5.87 7.92 -5.59
C ASN A 287 4.60 8.10 -6.45
N ARG A 288 4.47 9.24 -7.14
CA ARG A 288 3.26 9.65 -7.87
C ARG A 288 3.56 9.96 -9.34
N PRO A 289 3.78 8.94 -10.20
CA PRO A 289 4.19 9.14 -11.59
C PRO A 289 3.20 9.96 -12.41
N TYR A 290 1.90 9.89 -12.12
CA TYR A 290 0.85 10.65 -12.80
C TYR A 290 1.07 12.16 -12.78
N LEU A 291 1.80 12.71 -11.81
CA LEU A 291 2.13 14.14 -11.76
C LEU A 291 2.97 14.59 -12.97
N ALA A 292 3.76 13.70 -13.56
CA ALA A 292 4.55 13.98 -14.76
C ALA A 292 3.71 13.97 -16.06
N PHE A 293 2.44 13.51 -15.98
CA PHE A 293 1.52 13.38 -17.11
C PHE A 293 0.33 14.33 -17.00
N ASP A 294 0.42 15.37 -16.17
CA ASP A 294 -0.68 16.31 -15.88
C ASP A 294 -1.32 16.89 -17.15
N SER A 295 -0.50 17.26 -18.15
CA SER A 295 -0.97 17.80 -19.42
C SER A 295 -1.86 16.84 -20.22
N VAL A 296 -1.68 15.53 -20.05
CA VAL A 296 -2.49 14.50 -20.73
C VAL A 296 -3.69 14.11 -19.88
N LEU A 297 -3.48 13.93 -18.57
CA LEU A 297 -4.50 13.42 -17.67
C LEU A 297 -5.59 14.45 -17.36
N CYS A 298 -5.26 15.74 -17.30
CA CYS A 298 -6.24 16.80 -17.07
C CYS A 298 -7.27 16.95 -18.21
N GLU A 299 -6.91 16.55 -19.44
CA GLU A 299 -7.81 16.57 -20.60
C GLU A 299 -8.71 15.32 -20.67
N ALA A 300 -8.41 14.28 -19.89
CA ALA A 300 -9.16 13.04 -19.89
C ALA A 300 -10.53 13.19 -19.21
N LEU A 301 -11.56 12.60 -19.82
CA LEU A 301 -12.88 12.50 -19.21
C LEU A 301 -12.86 11.47 -18.07
N GLN A 302 -13.54 11.81 -16.98
CA GLN A 302 -13.67 10.96 -15.79
C GLN A 302 -14.91 10.06 -15.88
N HIS A 303 -14.86 8.95 -15.15
CA HIS A 303 -15.98 8.03 -14.93
C HIS A 303 -16.54 8.21 -13.52
N ASN A 304 -17.83 7.95 -13.37
CA ASN A 304 -18.42 7.76 -12.04
C ASN A 304 -18.37 6.28 -11.69
N LEU A 305 -18.06 5.99 -10.42
CA LEU A 305 -18.20 4.64 -9.90
C LEU A 305 -19.65 4.14 -10.05
N PRO A 306 -19.87 2.92 -10.57
CA PRO A 306 -21.13 2.23 -10.42
C PRO A 306 -21.52 2.13 -8.94
N GLN A 307 -22.82 2.07 -8.64
CA GLN A 307 -23.29 1.95 -7.26
C GLN A 307 -22.72 0.70 -6.59
N ILE A 308 -22.07 0.88 -5.44
CA ILE A 308 -21.50 -0.20 -4.63
C ILE A 308 -22.32 -0.32 -3.34
N SER A 309 -22.99 -1.45 -3.15
CA SER A 309 -23.64 -1.79 -1.89
C SER A 309 -22.73 -2.71 -1.06
N LEU A 310 -22.59 -2.42 0.24
CA LEU A 310 -21.87 -3.32 1.14
C LEU A 310 -22.63 -4.64 1.30
N PRO A 311 -21.97 -5.81 1.19
CA PRO A 311 -22.60 -7.08 1.51
C PRO A 311 -23.11 -7.08 2.96
N PRO A 312 -24.35 -7.56 3.24
CA PRO A 312 -24.86 -7.61 4.60
C PRO A 312 -23.99 -8.51 5.48
N HIS A 313 -23.95 -8.23 6.77
CA HIS A 313 -23.30 -9.12 7.71
C HIS A 313 -24.09 -10.43 7.85
N HIS A 314 -23.36 -11.54 7.92
CA HIS A 314 -23.87 -12.84 8.36
C HIS A 314 -22.84 -13.53 9.25
N GLU A 315 -23.26 -14.51 10.04
CA GLU A 315 -22.44 -15.18 11.06
C GLU A 315 -21.14 -15.79 10.51
N ASN A 316 -21.17 -16.32 9.29
CA ASN A 316 -19.99 -16.91 8.64
C ASN A 316 -18.96 -15.89 8.14
N MET A 317 -19.23 -14.59 8.25
CA MET A 317 -18.34 -13.54 7.79
C MET A 317 -17.29 -13.22 8.85
N ILE A 318 -16.03 -13.52 8.56
CA ILE A 318 -14.90 -13.30 9.47
C ILE A 318 -14.18 -12.02 9.07
N TYR A 319 -14.30 -10.97 9.88
CA TYR A 319 -13.59 -9.70 9.68
C TYR A 319 -12.18 -9.73 10.27
N PRO A 320 -11.26 -8.85 9.81
CA PRO A 320 -9.93 -8.76 10.39
C PRO A 320 -9.98 -8.44 11.89
N ALA A 321 -9.17 -9.14 12.67
CA ALA A 321 -9.06 -8.89 14.10
C ALA A 321 -8.43 -7.50 14.35
N PRO A 322 -8.83 -6.81 15.43
CA PRO A 322 -8.14 -5.59 15.84
C PRO A 322 -6.69 -5.91 16.21
N SER A 323 -5.82 -4.92 16.11
CA SER A 323 -4.41 -5.05 16.46
C SER A 323 -3.91 -3.86 17.27
N VAL A 324 -2.71 -4.01 17.82
CA VAL A 324 -1.99 -2.94 18.52
C VAL A 324 -0.70 -2.70 17.75
N VAL A 325 -0.35 -1.43 17.54
CA VAL A 325 0.83 -1.06 16.76
C VAL A 325 2.08 -1.33 17.57
N TYR A 326 2.90 -2.25 17.07
CA TYR A 326 4.21 -2.51 17.64
C TYR A 326 5.14 -1.31 17.46
N ARG A 327 5.63 -0.77 18.57
CA ARG A 327 6.56 0.38 18.57
C ARG A 327 7.71 0.16 19.53
N MET A 328 8.94 0.28 19.04
CA MET A 328 10.15 0.15 19.86
C MET A 328 11.30 1.10 19.46
N PHE A 329 11.05 1.93 18.45
CA PHE A 329 12.03 2.81 17.81
C PHE A 329 11.43 4.19 17.61
N ASP A 330 12.21 5.20 17.99
CA ASP A 330 12.03 6.59 17.58
C ASP A 330 13.31 7.19 16.98
N TYR A 331 13.30 8.50 16.72
CA TYR A 331 14.42 9.20 16.11
C TYR A 331 15.67 9.24 17.02
N THR A 332 15.51 9.12 18.35
CA THR A 332 16.63 9.10 19.30
C THR A 332 17.41 7.78 19.26
N ASP A 333 16.76 6.69 18.86
CA ASP A 333 17.40 5.39 18.63
C ASP A 333 18.23 5.35 17.34
N CYS A 334 17.98 6.29 16.43
CA CYS A 334 18.60 6.39 15.12
C CYS A 334 19.29 7.77 14.97
N PRO A 335 20.35 8.05 15.76
CA PRO A 335 20.96 9.37 15.79
C PRO A 335 21.43 9.80 14.40
N GLU A 336 21.21 11.08 14.08
CA GLU A 336 21.50 11.66 12.78
C GLU A 336 22.96 11.42 12.37
N GLY A 337 23.13 10.88 11.16
CA GLY A 337 24.41 10.85 10.46
C GLY A 337 24.25 11.56 9.12
N PRO A 338 25.34 11.98 8.44
CA PRO A 338 25.29 12.72 7.18
C PRO A 338 24.52 12.03 6.05
N LEU A 339 24.25 10.72 6.19
CA LEU A 339 23.60 9.85 5.22
C LEU A 339 22.39 9.09 5.79
N SER A 340 22.00 9.32 7.06
CA SER A 340 20.90 8.61 7.68
C SER A 340 19.66 9.50 7.74
N PRO A 341 18.56 9.16 7.05
CA PRO A 341 17.32 9.89 7.16
C PRO A 341 16.76 9.79 8.58
N VAL A 342 16.09 10.86 9.02
CA VAL A 342 15.36 10.88 10.30
C VAL A 342 14.21 9.87 10.24
N LEU A 343 14.10 9.02 11.27
CA LEU A 343 12.99 8.07 11.36
C LEU A 343 11.66 8.84 11.50
N PRO A 344 10.65 8.57 10.65
CA PRO A 344 9.35 9.23 10.79
C PRO A 344 8.72 8.96 12.16
N GLY A 345 8.17 10.02 12.75
CA GLY A 345 7.53 9.98 14.06
C GLY A 345 6.33 9.04 14.10
N THR A 346 5.95 8.59 15.29
CA THR A 346 4.86 7.62 15.53
C THR A 346 3.56 8.00 14.83
N HIS A 347 3.17 9.29 14.88
CA HIS A 347 1.95 9.81 14.28
C HIS A 347 2.16 10.50 12.92
N SER A 348 3.30 10.29 12.25
CA SER A 348 3.44 10.66 10.84
C SER A 348 2.83 9.58 9.95
N ILE A 349 2.21 10.00 8.83
CA ILE A 349 1.62 9.04 7.89
C ILE A 349 2.70 8.24 7.15
N GLU A 350 3.88 8.81 6.93
CA GLU A 350 5.02 8.11 6.35
C GLU A 350 5.40 6.89 7.19
N ARG A 351 5.33 6.99 8.53
CA ARG A 351 5.58 5.85 9.42
C ARG A 351 4.63 4.70 9.14
N PHE A 352 3.35 5.01 8.95
CA PHE A 352 2.33 4.02 8.59
C PHE A 352 2.58 3.40 7.21
N LEU A 353 2.86 4.22 6.21
CA LEU A 353 3.08 3.79 4.84
C LEU A 353 4.30 2.85 4.73
N ILE A 354 5.41 3.23 5.37
CA ILE A 354 6.62 2.39 5.43
C ILE A 354 6.31 1.05 6.10
N GLU A 355 5.69 1.06 7.29
CA GLU A 355 5.38 -0.18 8.00
C GLU A 355 4.42 -1.08 7.23
N GLN A 356 3.46 -0.49 6.52
CA GLN A 356 2.51 -1.22 5.68
C GLN A 356 3.21 -1.85 4.47
N GLU A 357 4.02 -1.09 3.75
CA GLU A 357 4.77 -1.58 2.59
C GLU A 357 5.69 -2.74 2.99
N LEU A 358 6.38 -2.62 4.13
CA LEU A 358 7.20 -3.69 4.67
C LEU A 358 6.37 -4.95 4.97
N ARG A 359 5.21 -4.82 5.61
CA ARG A 359 4.31 -5.95 5.87
C ARG A 359 3.84 -6.62 4.59
N ASP A 360 3.60 -5.85 3.54
CA ASP A 360 3.14 -6.38 2.26
C ASP A 360 4.27 -7.15 1.54
N ILE A 361 5.51 -6.63 1.59
CA ILE A 361 6.72 -7.35 1.12
C ILE A 361 6.93 -8.64 1.92
N LEU A 362 6.88 -8.56 3.25
CA LEU A 362 6.99 -9.69 4.17
C LEU A 362 5.98 -10.80 3.78
N ARG A 363 4.71 -10.43 3.56
CA ARG A 363 3.66 -11.37 3.16
C ARG A 363 3.93 -11.99 1.80
N LYS A 364 4.39 -11.20 0.83
CA LYS A 364 4.65 -11.67 -0.54
C LYS A 364 5.81 -12.67 -0.59
N TYR A 365 6.91 -12.37 0.09
CA TYR A 365 8.16 -13.14 -0.04
C TYR A 365 8.52 -13.98 1.20
N HIS A 366 7.56 -14.29 2.09
CA HIS A 366 7.83 -15.04 3.33
C HIS A 366 8.47 -16.43 3.10
N ASN A 367 8.24 -17.06 1.94
CA ASN A 367 8.83 -18.35 1.58
C ASN A 367 10.20 -18.24 0.88
N GLU A 368 10.58 -17.04 0.43
CA GLU A 368 11.73 -16.80 -0.45
C GLU A 368 12.73 -15.85 0.21
N ARG A 369 13.35 -16.32 1.29
CA ARG A 369 14.27 -15.52 2.14
C ARG A 369 15.40 -14.77 1.41
N ARG A 370 15.76 -15.20 0.19
CA ARG A 370 16.83 -14.59 -0.62
C ARG A 370 16.32 -13.52 -1.58
N GLU A 371 15.03 -13.54 -1.90
CA GLU A 371 14.36 -12.56 -2.76
C GLU A 371 13.86 -11.34 -1.98
N TRP A 372 14.05 -11.39 -0.66
CA TRP A 372 13.84 -10.30 0.29
C TRP A 372 14.84 -9.15 0.20
#